data_AF-A0A1H3Q0S7-F1
#
_entry.id   AF-A0A1H3Q0S7-F1
#
_cell.length_a   1.000
_cell.length_b   1.000
_cell.length_c   1.000
_cell.angle_alpha   90.00
_cell.angle_beta   90.00
_cell.angle_gamma   90.00
#
_symmetry.space_group_name_H-M   'P 1'
#
loop_
_entity.id
_entity.type
_entity.pdbx_description
1 polymer ?
#
loop_
_entity_poly.entity_id
_entity_poly.type
_entity_poly.pdbx_seq_one_letter_code
_entity_poly.pdbx_strand_id
1 'polypeptide(L)' 'MKLTGYSVEDQDAEDIRFIQLAEISLAASPAELRRMATFFNNAADTMERMGDTYDHEHLSDRQPGFDDSPHFVVFRTT' A
#
# COMPACT_ATOMS: atom_id res chain seq x y z
N MET A 1 12.73 4.78 3.35
CA MET A 1 11.69 3.76 3.06
C MET A 1 11.65 2.77 4.21
N LYS A 2 10.47 2.44 4.73
CA LYS A 2 10.25 1.39 5.72
C LYS A 2 9.15 0.47 5.17
N LEU A 3 9.29 -0.83 5.37
CA LEU A 3 8.21 -1.78 5.12
C LEU A 3 7.51 -2.01 6.46
N THR A 4 6.20 -1.76 6.50
CA THR A 4 5.40 -2.00 7.71
C THR A 4 4.10 -2.70 7.34
N GLY A 5 3.61 -3.52 8.25
CA GLY A 5 2.33 -4.20 8.11
C GLY A 5 1.85 -4.71 9.46
N TYR A 6 0.74 -5.41 9.47
CA TYR A 6 0.19 -6.09 10.65
C TYR A 6 -0.20 -7.52 10.27
N SER A 7 -0.36 -8.39 11.26
CA SER A 7 -0.79 -9.76 11.00
C SER A 7 -2.27 -9.80 10.63
N VAL A 8 -2.71 -10.81 9.86
CA VAL A 8 -4.14 -10.97 9.53
C VAL A 8 -4.99 -11.12 10.81
N GLU A 9 -4.43 -11.70 11.87
CA GLU A 9 -5.09 -11.85 13.17
C GLU A 9 -5.35 -10.50 13.85
N ASP A 10 -4.53 -9.50 13.57
CA ASP A 10 -4.65 -8.14 14.11
C ASP A 10 -5.55 -7.23 13.26
N GLN A 11 -6.10 -7.71 12.14
CA GLN A 11 -6.85 -6.88 11.19
C GLN A 11 -8.08 -6.20 11.81
N ASP A 12 -8.75 -6.90 12.73
CA ASP A 12 -9.96 -6.42 13.41
C ASP A 12 -9.67 -5.94 14.84
N ALA A 13 -8.39 -5.79 15.23
CA ALA A 13 -8.04 -5.27 16.54
C ALA A 13 -8.47 -3.79 16.66
N GLU A 14 -8.99 -3.40 17.83
CA GLU A 14 -9.35 -1.99 18.11
C GLU A 14 -8.16 -1.05 17.87
N ASP A 15 -6.94 -1.53 18.13
CA ASP A 15 -5.69 -0.82 17.85
C ASP A 15 -4.75 -1.68 16.99
N ILE A 16 -4.77 -1.46 15.66
CA ILE A 16 -3.82 -2.11 14.75
C ILE A 16 -2.39 -1.70 15.09
N ARG A 17 -1.53 -2.69 15.39
CA ARG A 17 -0.11 -2.48 15.65
C ARG A 17 0.72 -2.81 14.43
N PHE A 18 1.18 -1.77 13.74
CA PHE A 18 2.14 -1.94 12.65
C PHE A 18 3.51 -2.37 13.16
N ILE A 19 4.04 -3.46 12.62
CA ILE A 19 5.41 -3.93 12.82
C ILE A 19 6.28 -3.60 11.61
N GLN A 20 7.58 -3.45 11.82
CA GLN A 20 8.53 -3.31 10.72
C GLN A 20 8.80 -4.68 10.10
N LEU A 21 8.63 -4.78 8.78
CA LEU A 21 8.88 -5.98 7.99
C LEU A 21 10.31 -5.94 7.41
N ALA A 22 10.95 -7.11 7.31
CA ALA A 22 12.23 -7.24 6.63
C ALA A 22 12.06 -7.35 5.10
N GLU A 23 10.96 -7.94 4.64
CA GLU A 23 10.67 -8.21 3.24
C GLU A 23 9.15 -8.22 3.00
N ILE A 24 8.72 -7.89 1.78
CA ILE A 24 7.39 -8.22 1.25
C ILE A 24 7.59 -9.14 0.04
N SER A 25 7.03 -10.35 0.11
CA SER A 25 6.96 -11.27 -1.03
C SER A 25 5.63 -11.08 -1.77
N LEU A 26 5.68 -10.92 -3.10
CA LEU A 26 4.49 -10.72 -3.95
C LEU A 26 4.32 -11.89 -4.93
N ALA A 27 3.19 -12.59 -4.84
CA ALA A 27 2.77 -13.58 -5.84
C ALA A 27 1.76 -12.93 -6.78
N ALA A 28 2.23 -12.42 -7.92
CA ALA A 28 1.41 -11.67 -8.87
C ALA A 28 1.75 -12.02 -10.32
N SER A 29 0.76 -11.92 -11.19
CA SER A 29 0.91 -12.03 -12.64
C SER A 29 1.61 -10.79 -13.23
N PRO A 30 2.20 -10.90 -14.44
CA PRO A 30 2.78 -9.75 -15.12
C PRO A 30 1.81 -8.59 -15.38
N ALA A 31 0.51 -8.87 -15.48
CA ALA A 31 -0.52 -7.84 -15.68
C ALA A 31 -0.78 -7.08 -14.38
N GLU A 32 -0.87 -7.78 -13.25
CA GLU A 32 -1.01 -7.18 -11.92
C GLU A 32 0.19 -6.33 -11.57
N LEU A 33 1.41 -6.82 -11.80
CA LEU A 33 2.64 -6.06 -11.54
C LEU A 33 2.68 -4.72 -12.30
N ARG A 34 2.20 -4.68 -13.54
CA ARG A 34 2.12 -3.43 -14.32
C ARG A 34 1.07 -2.46 -13.77
N ARG A 35 -0.07 -2.97 -13.28
CA ARG A 35 -1.09 -2.14 -12.61
C ARG A 35 -0.58 -1.60 -11.27
N MET A 36 0.11 -2.42 -10.48
CA MET A 36 0.78 -1.98 -9.25
C MET A 36 1.82 -0.89 -9.53
N ALA A 37 2.64 -1.05 -10.58
CA ALA A 37 3.57 0.00 -11.00
C ALA A 37 2.86 1.31 -11.37
N THR A 38 1.71 1.23 -12.03
CA THR A 38 0.88 2.41 -12.33
C THR A 38 0.38 3.09 -11.05
N PHE A 39 -0.09 2.31 -10.08
CA PHE A 39 -0.46 2.80 -8.76
C PHE A 39 0.70 3.52 -8.07
N PHE A 40 1.90 2.93 -8.04
CA PHE A 40 3.07 3.53 -7.41
C PHE A 40 3.47 4.86 -8.05
N ASN A 41 3.44 4.94 -9.39
CA ASN A 41 3.74 6.19 -10.09
C ASN A 41 2.72 7.29 -9.74
N ASN A 42 1.42 6.95 -9.75
CA ASN A 42 0.36 7.92 -9.42
C ASN A 42 0.43 8.38 -7.95
N ALA A 43 0.79 7.47 -7.03
CA ALA A 43 0.99 7.81 -5.63
C ALA A 43 2.19 8.77 -5.47
N ALA A 44 3.30 8.52 -6.16
CA ALA A 44 4.46 9.41 -6.17
C ALA A 44 4.11 10.83 -6.68
N ASP A 45 3.40 10.92 -7.82
CA ASP A 45 2.93 12.21 -8.35
C ASP A 45 2.01 12.94 -7.35
N THR A 46 1.16 12.18 -6.65
CA THR A 46 0.25 12.74 -5.64
C THR A 46 0.99 13.22 -4.40
N MET A 47 2.01 12.49 -3.95
CA MET A 47 2.90 12.93 -2.87
C MET A 47 3.61 14.24 -3.20
N GLU A 48 4.15 14.38 -4.42
CA GLU A 48 4.79 15.62 -4.87
C GLU A 48 3.81 16.79 -4.91
N ARG A 49 2.58 16.55 -5.39
CA ARG A 49 1.53 17.57 -5.47
C ARG A 49 1.01 18.02 -4.09
N MET A 50 0.87 17.08 -3.15
CA MET A 50 0.25 17.34 -1.84
C MET A 50 1.25 17.73 -0.74
N GLY A 51 2.52 17.36 -0.89
CA GLY A 51 3.55 17.60 0.11
C GLY A 51 3.17 17.05 1.49
N ASP A 52 3.20 17.91 2.50
CA ASP A 52 2.95 17.51 3.90
C ASP A 52 1.49 17.11 4.19
N THR A 53 0.57 17.35 3.26
CA THR A 53 -0.84 16.94 3.40
C THR A 53 -1.12 15.54 2.87
N TYR A 54 -0.14 14.87 2.26
CA TYR A 54 -0.29 13.48 1.84
C TYR A 54 -0.32 12.56 3.05
N ASP A 55 -1.37 11.74 3.15
CA ASP A 55 -1.55 10.75 4.21
C ASP A 55 -1.20 9.34 3.70
N HIS A 56 -2.19 8.67 3.07
CA HIS A 56 -2.02 7.34 2.50
C HIS A 56 -3.00 7.06 1.35
N GLU A 57 -2.68 6.04 0.56
CA GLU A 57 -3.54 5.52 -0.51
C GLU A 57 -3.52 3.99 -0.52
N HIS A 58 -4.67 3.37 -0.73
CA HIS A 58 -4.79 1.92 -0.92
C HIS A 58 -4.79 1.58 -2.42
N LEU A 59 -4.16 0.46 -2.78
CA LEU A 59 -4.11 -0.05 -4.15
C LEU A 59 -5.52 -0.31 -4.72
N SER A 60 -6.39 -0.97 -3.94
CA SER A 60 -7.77 -1.32 -4.32
C SER A 60 -8.59 -0.08 -4.68
N ASP A 61 -8.41 1.02 -3.97
CA ASP A 61 -9.18 2.25 -4.17
C ASP A 61 -8.80 2.96 -5.47
N ARG A 62 -7.60 2.69 -5.98
CA ARG A 62 -7.00 3.41 -7.11
C ARG A 62 -6.83 2.55 -8.36
N GLN A 63 -6.93 1.23 -8.26
CA GLN A 63 -6.77 0.28 -9.37
C GLN A 63 -7.88 -0.78 -9.38
N PRO A 64 -8.77 -0.78 -10.39
CA PRO A 64 -9.79 -1.80 -10.53
C PRO A 64 -9.21 -3.23 -10.64
N GLY A 65 -9.92 -4.22 -10.09
CA GLY A 65 -9.51 -5.62 -10.13
C GLY A 65 -8.55 -6.03 -9.01
N PHE A 66 -8.40 -5.19 -7.99
CA PHE A 66 -7.72 -5.51 -6.73
C PHE A 66 -8.68 -5.51 -5.54
N ASP A 67 -9.99 -5.53 -5.79
CA ASP A 67 -11.06 -5.40 -4.79
C ASP A 67 -11.00 -6.51 -3.73
N ASP A 68 -10.60 -7.73 -4.14
CA ASP A 68 -10.45 -8.89 -3.25
C ASP A 68 -8.98 -9.17 -2.85
N SER A 69 -8.05 -8.27 -3.20
CA SER A 69 -6.63 -8.45 -2.86
C SER A 69 -6.34 -8.02 -1.42
N PRO A 70 -5.30 -8.59 -0.77
CA PRO A 70 -4.83 -8.06 0.51
C PRO A 70 -4.51 -6.56 0.40
N HIS A 71 -4.80 -5.80 1.46
CA HIS A 71 -4.54 -4.36 1.45
C HIS A 71 -3.06 -4.06 1.21
N PHE A 72 -2.78 -3.30 0.15
CA PHE A 72 -1.47 -2.73 -0.12
C PHE A 72 -1.59 -1.20 -0.05
N VAL A 73 -0.78 -0.57 0.80
CA VAL A 73 -0.91 0.85 1.12
C VAL A 73 0.41 1.57 0.88
N VAL A 74 0.35 2.76 0.29
CA VAL A 74 1.47 3.72 0.24
C VAL A 74 1.13 4.90 1.13
N PHE A 75 1.87 5.06 2.22
CA PHE A 75 1.72 6.17 3.16
C PHE A 75 2.99 7.02 3.22
N ARG A 76 2.87 8.27 3.68
CA ARG A 76 4.02 9.16 3.82
C ARG A 76 5.00 8.60 4.85
N THR A 77 6.29 8.59 4.52
CA THR A 77 7.33 8.42 5.55
C THR A 77 7.36 9.64 6.44
N THR A 78 7.15 9.44 7.75
CA THR A 78 7.42 10.45 8.78
C THR A 78 8.91 10.66 8.99
#